data_AF-A0A842XGY8-F1
#
_entry.id   AF-A0A842XGY8-F1
#
_cell.length_a   1.000
_cell.length_b   1.000
_cell.length_c   1.000
_cell.angle_alpha   90.00
_cell.angle_beta   90.00
_cell.angle_gamma   90.00
#
_symmetry.space_group_name_H-M   'P 1'
#
loop_
_entity.id
_entity.type
_entity.pdbx_description
1 polymer ?
#
loop_
_entity_poly.entity_id
_entity_poly.type
_entity_poly.pdbx_seq_one_letter_code
_entity_poly.pdbx_strand_id
1 'polypeptide(L)'
;MKKIVSMGRGGSGKTSFVALMTKYFIENGDTPLLLVDVDPDQNLGEMVGIDLKEEGKKTISELLIETFLEGGGTTVGVPPSERIEGKIWERGLHEGV
;
A
#
# COMPACT_ATOMS: atom_id res chain seq x y z
N MET A 1 13.24 -16.23 -0.45
CA MET A 1 12.73 -14.91 -0.86
C MET A 1 13.69 -13.85 -0.32
N LYS A 2 14.31 -13.04 -1.18
CA LYS A 2 15.19 -11.95 -0.72
C LYS A 2 14.31 -10.80 -0.20
N LYS A 3 14.71 -10.18 0.90
CA LYS A 3 14.01 -9.03 1.50
C LYS A 3 15.01 -7.91 1.69
N ILE A 4 14.62 -6.69 1.36
CA ILE A 4 15.39 -5.48 1.58
C ILE A 4 14.53 -4.58 2.45
N VAL A 5 15.12 -4.05 3.53
CA VAL A 5 14.42 -3.16 4.46
C VAL A 5 15.23 -1.88 4.55
N SER A 6 14.59 -0.74 4.29
CA SER A 6 15.20 0.59 4.37
C SER A 6 14.71 1.30 5.62
N MET A 7 15.61 1.65 6.54
CA MET A 7 15.31 2.31 7.82
C MET A 7 16.24 3.51 8.05
N GLY A 8 15.81 4.46 8.88
CA GLY A 8 16.52 5.72 9.11
C GLY A 8 15.60 6.85 9.58
N ARG A 9 16.19 7.95 10.05
CA ARG A 9 15.45 9.14 10.53
C ARG A 9 14.61 9.79 9.42
N GLY A 10 13.66 10.64 9.82
CA GLY A 10 12.94 11.50 8.87
C GLY A 10 13.93 12.33 8.04
N GLY A 11 13.67 12.43 6.73
CA GLY A 11 14.54 13.18 5.80
C GLY A 11 15.82 12.48 5.34
N SER A 12 16.10 11.23 5.75
CA SER A 12 17.33 10.51 5.34
C SER A 12 17.29 9.90 3.93
N GLY A 13 16.27 10.21 3.11
CA GLY A 13 16.16 9.74 1.72
C GLY A 13 15.69 8.29 1.52
N LYS A 14 15.09 7.65 2.52
CA LYS A 14 14.68 6.23 2.48
C LYS A 14 13.72 5.91 1.34
N THR A 15 12.66 6.70 1.21
CA THR A 15 11.61 6.50 0.20
C THR A 15 12.19 6.71 -1.20
N SER A 16 13.01 7.75 -1.38
CA SER A 16 13.72 7.99 -2.64
C SER A 16 14.66 6.84 -3.00
N PHE A 17 15.39 6.29 -2.04
CA PHE A 17 16.23 5.11 -2.26
C PHE A 17 15.40 3.90 -2.70
N VAL A 18 14.28 3.62 -2.04
CA VAL A 18 13.38 2.51 -2.41
C VAL A 18 12.80 2.71 -3.82
N ALA A 19 12.37 3.92 -4.17
CA ALA A 19 11.84 4.22 -5.51
C ALA A 19 12.89 4.03 -6.61
N LEU A 20 14.11 4.54 -6.42
CA LEU A 20 15.22 4.36 -7.38
C LEU A 20 15.65 2.89 -7.50
N MET A 21 15.71 2.16 -6.38
CA MET A 21 16.01 0.73 -6.37
C MET A 21 14.93 -0.07 -7.12
N THR A 22 13.66 0.29 -6.93
CA THR A 22 12.53 -0.32 -7.65
C THR A 22 12.68 -0.11 -9.15
N LYS A 23 12.92 1.14 -9.58
CA LYS A 23 13.16 1.47 -10.99
C LYS A 23 14.30 0.63 -11.58
N TYR A 24 15.43 0.56 -10.87
CA TYR A 24 16.58 -0.24 -11.29
C TYR A 24 16.24 -1.72 -11.50
N PHE A 25 15.54 -2.36 -10.55
CA PHE A 25 15.18 -3.77 -10.68
C PHE A 25 14.22 -4.01 -11.86
N ILE A 26 13.23 -3.12 -12.04
CA ILE A 26 12.31 -3.19 -13.19
C ILE A 26 13.08 -3.07 -14.52
N GLU A 27 13.99 -2.10 -14.63
CA GLU A 27 14.80 -1.88 -15.84
C GLU A 27 15.73 -3.08 -16.17
N ASN A 28 16.11 -3.88 -15.17
CA ASN A 28 16.92 -5.09 -15.35
C ASN A 28 16.08 -6.37 -15.54
N GLY A 29 14.75 -6.29 -15.51
CA GLY A 29 13.87 -7.45 -15.62
C GLY A 29 13.70 -8.27 -14.34
N ASP A 30 14.17 -7.76 -13.20
CA ASP A 30 14.05 -8.41 -11.88
C ASP A 30 12.66 -8.20 -11.28
N THR A 31 11.66 -8.86 -11.87
CA THR A 31 10.25 -8.78 -11.47
C THR A 31 9.70 -10.20 -11.18
N PRO A 32 8.63 -10.35 -10.36
CA PRO A 32 7.82 -9.33 -9.70
C PRO A 32 8.46 -8.74 -8.43
N LEU A 33 8.15 -7.47 -8.13
CA LEU A 33 8.54 -6.77 -6.90
C LEU A 33 7.31 -6.50 -6.05
N LEU A 34 7.42 -6.77 -4.74
CA LEU A 34 6.43 -6.34 -3.75
C LEU A 34 7.00 -5.18 -2.95
N LEU A 35 6.43 -4.00 -3.12
CA LEU A 35 6.76 -2.83 -2.32
C LEU A 35 5.78 -2.73 -1.16
N VAL A 36 6.30 -2.50 0.05
CA VAL A 36 5.49 -2.34 1.25
C VAL A 36 5.90 -1.02 1.90
N ASP A 37 4.97 -0.07 1.93
CA ASP A 37 5.13 1.15 2.70
C ASP A 37 4.56 0.96 4.12
N VAL A 38 5.41 1.14 5.11
CA VAL A 38 5.04 1.09 6.54
C VAL A 38 5.27 2.44 7.22
N ASP A 39 5.62 3.47 6.45
CA ASP A 39 5.76 4.83 6.93
C ASP A 39 4.37 5.48 7.07
N PRO A 40 4.05 6.14 8.21
CA PRO A 40 2.77 6.82 8.39
C PRO A 40 2.51 7.92 7.35
N ASP A 41 3.55 8.48 6.74
CA ASP A 41 3.40 9.52 5.71
C ASP A 41 2.97 8.94 4.34
N GLN A 42 3.03 7.62 4.13
CA GLN A 42 2.53 6.88 2.96
C GLN A 42 2.96 7.40 1.56
N ASN A 43 4.14 8.04 1.47
CA ASN A 43 4.61 8.70 0.25
C ASN A 43 5.18 7.76 -0.83
N LEU A 44 5.33 6.45 -0.59
CA LEU A 44 5.99 5.56 -1.55
C LEU A 44 5.22 5.42 -2.87
N GLY A 45 3.88 5.38 -2.82
CA GLY A 45 3.03 5.25 -4.01
C GLY A 45 3.28 6.37 -5.01
N GLU A 46 3.20 7.63 -4.56
CA GLU A 46 3.46 8.81 -5.38
C GLU A 46 4.88 8.81 -5.97
N MET A 47 5.87 8.40 -5.16
CA MET A 47 7.27 8.34 -5.59
C MET A 47 7.54 7.30 -6.68
N VAL A 48 6.71 6.26 -6.78
CA VAL A 48 6.76 5.29 -7.88
C VAL A 48 5.79 5.63 -9.02
N GLY A 49 5.13 6.79 -8.97
CA GLY A 49 4.26 7.30 -10.02
C GLY A 49 2.80 6.84 -9.93
N ILE A 50 2.35 6.39 -8.75
CA ILE A 50 0.97 5.96 -8.50
C ILE A 50 0.29 6.96 -7.58
N ASP A 51 -0.74 7.64 -8.06
CA ASP A 51 -1.62 8.46 -7.22
C ASP A 51 -2.88 7.65 -6.88
N LEU A 52 -2.91 7.07 -5.67
CA LEU A 52 -4.05 6.26 -5.21
C LEU A 52 -5.35 7.05 -5.16
N LYS A 53 -5.28 8.36 -4.91
CA LYS A 53 -6.47 9.21 -4.78
C LYS A 53 -7.08 9.51 -6.15
N GLU A 54 -6.26 9.83 -7.14
CA GLU A 54 -6.71 9.96 -8.54
C GLU A 54 -7.29 8.64 -9.07
N GLU A 55 -6.70 7.51 -8.65
CA GLU A 55 -7.17 6.16 -8.98
C GLU A 55 -8.42 5.73 -8.19
N GLY A 56 -8.93 6.58 -7.29
CA GLY A 56 -10.10 6.28 -6.44
C GLY A 56 -9.90 5.10 -5.49
N LYS A 57 -8.64 4.81 -5.13
CA LYS A 57 -8.23 3.71 -4.26
C LYS A 57 -7.94 4.21 -2.84
N LYS A 58 -8.04 3.28 -1.89
CA LYS A 58 -7.83 3.53 -0.47
C LYS A 58 -6.68 2.70 0.07
N THR A 59 -5.96 3.26 1.04
CA THR A 59 -4.93 2.52 1.76
C THR A 59 -5.56 1.52 2.73
N ILE A 60 -4.78 0.53 3.16
CA ILE A 60 -5.23 -0.44 4.17
C ILE A 60 -5.68 0.27 5.45
N SER A 61 -4.97 1.32 5.87
CA SER A 61 -5.33 2.12 7.06
C SER A 61 -6.70 2.77 6.92
N GLU A 62 -6.99 3.41 5.79
CA GLU A 62 -8.29 4.03 5.52
C GLU A 62 -9.41 2.98 5.48
N LEU A 63 -9.17 1.85 4.82
CA LEU A 63 -10.13 0.74 4.77
C LEU A 63 -10.45 0.18 6.16
N LEU A 64 -9.44 0.06 7.03
CA LEU A 64 -9.64 -0.38 8.40
C LEU A 64 -10.48 0.62 9.21
N ILE A 65 -10.19 1.92 9.08
CA ILE A 65 -10.93 2.99 9.76
C ILE A 65 -12.39 2.99 9.31
N GLU A 66 -12.64 3.00 8.00
CA GLU A 66 -13.99 3.03 7.46
C GLU A 66 -14.78 1.77 7.82
N THR A 67 -14.15 0.60 7.76
CA THR A 67 -14.84 -0.67 7.99
C THR A 67 -15.16 -0.89 9.47
N PHE A 68 -14.25 -0.53 10.38
CA PHE A 68 -14.35 -0.94 11.78
C PHE A 68 -14.63 0.20 12.76
N LEU A 69 -14.30 1.45 12.41
CA LEU A 69 -14.50 2.61 13.28
C LEU A 69 -15.71 3.44 12.86
N GLU A 70 -15.86 3.70 11.56
CA GLU A 70 -16.92 4.58 11.05
C GLU A 70 -18.19 3.84 10.63
N GLY A 71 -18.05 2.69 9.96
CA GLY A 71 -19.16 1.92 9.38
C GLY A 71 -20.13 1.28 10.38
N GLY A 72 -19.89 1.44 11.69
CA GLY A 72 -20.72 0.84 12.74
C GLY A 72 -20.49 -0.68 12.91
N GLY A 73 -20.71 -1.16 14.14
CA GLY A 73 -20.39 -2.52 14.57
C GLY A 73 -21.11 -3.64 13.78
N THR A 74 -20.42 -4.79 13.72
CA THR A 74 -20.79 -6.13 13.21
C THR A 74 -22.02 -6.23 12.31
N THR A 75 -21.80 -6.46 11.01
CA THR A 75 -22.69 -7.33 10.24
C THR A 75 -22.74 -8.69 10.94
N VAL A 76 -23.82 -8.94 11.67
CA VAL A 76 -24.00 -10.17 12.45
C VAL A 76 -23.76 -11.38 11.54
N GLY A 77 -22.79 -12.22 11.91
CA GLY A 77 -22.46 -13.45 11.18
C GLY A 77 -21.34 -13.35 10.14
N VAL A 78 -20.79 -12.16 9.84
CA VAL A 78 -19.64 -12.04 8.92
C VAL A 78 -18.34 -11.81 9.70
N PRO A 79 -17.33 -12.67 9.55
CA PRO A 79 -16.02 -12.47 10.17
C PRO A 79 -15.36 -11.13 9.75
N PRO A 80 -14.67 -10.43 10.65
CA PRO A 80 -13.91 -9.22 10.32
C PRO A 80 -12.94 -9.40 9.14
N SER A 81 -12.31 -10.57 9.01
CA SER A 81 -11.40 -10.90 7.90
C SER A 81 -12.10 -10.85 6.54
N GLU A 82 -13.30 -11.42 6.43
CA GLU A 82 -14.07 -11.41 5.19
C GLU A 82 -14.57 -9.99 4.85
N ARG A 83 -14.92 -9.21 5.88
CA ARG A 83 -15.33 -7.80 5.69
C ARG A 83 -14.20 -6.95 5.10
N ILE A 84 -12.99 -7.08 5.64
CA ILE A 84 -11.85 -6.29 5.15
C ILE A 84 -11.36 -6.80 3.79
N GLU A 85 -11.36 -8.12 3.58
CA GLU A 85 -10.92 -8.73 2.32
C GLU A 85 -11.76 -8.22 1.15
N GLY A 86 -13.09 -8.26 1.25
CA GLY A 86 -13.97 -7.73 0.20
C GLY A 86 -13.71 -6.25 -0.09
N LYS A 87 -13.39 -5.46 0.93
CA LYS A 87 -13.08 -4.03 0.78
C LYS A 87 -11.71 -3.77 0.14
N ILE A 88 -10.71 -4.60 0.44
CA ILE A 88 -9.41 -4.55 -0.22
C ILE A 88 -9.58 -4.81 -1.72
N TRP A 89 -10.34 -5.85 -2.10
CA TRP A 89 -10.59 -6.15 -3.51
C TRP A 89 -11.39 -5.05 -4.22
N GLU A 90 -12.43 -4.49 -3.57
CA GLU A 90 -13.29 -3.46 -4.16
C GLU A 90 -12.57 -2.10 -4.30
N ARG A 91 -11.80 -1.71 -3.29
CA ARG A 91 -11.34 -0.31 -3.12
C ARG A 91 -9.85 -0.16 -2.80
N GLY A 92 -9.15 -1.21 -2.40
CA GLY A 92 -7.74 -1.16 -2.03
C GLY A 92 -6.77 -1.53 -3.15
N LEU A 93 -7.23 -2.31 -4.13
CA LEU A 93 -6.37 -2.79 -5.21
C LEU A 93 -6.30 -1.79 -6.37
N HIS A 94 -5.09 -1.34 -6.70
CA HIS A 94 -4.76 -0.65 -7.95
C HIS A 94 -4.08 -1.64 -8.89
N GLU A 95 -4.56 -1.74 -10.12
CA GLU A 95 -3.95 -2.49 -11.21
C GLU A 95 -3.56 -1.46 -12.27
N GLY A 96 -2.25 -1.28 -12.50
CA GLY A 96 -1.78 -0.41 -13.57
C GLY A 96 -2.20 -0.95 -14.95
N VAL A 97 -2.33 -0.04 -15.93
CA VAL A 97 -2.66 -0.38 -17.34
C VAL A 97 -1.42 -0.83 -18.09
#